data_AF-A0A7L3GVC3-F1
#
_entry.id   AF-A0A7L3GVC3-F1
#
_cell.length_a   1.000
_cell.length_b   1.000
_cell.length_c   1.000
_cell.angle_alpha   90.00
_cell.angle_beta   90.00
_cell.angle_gamma   90.00
#
_symmetry.space_group_name_H-M   'P 1'
#
loop_
_entity.id
_entity.type
_entity.pdbx_description
1 polymer ?
#
loop_
_entity_poly.entity_id
_entity_poly.type
_entity_poly.pdbx_seq_one_letter_code
_entity_poly.pdbx_strand_id
1 'polypeptide(L)'
;YYNTIMAWAFYYLVSSFTTQLPWTSCTNAWNTGNCTDYFSKDNVSWSLHSISPAEEFYTRQVLQVHRSKGLDDLGGISWQLTLCLLLIFTIVYFSIWKGVKTSGKVVWVTATFPYIILFILLVRGATLPGAWRGVLYYLKPDWQKLLATEVWVDAAAQIFFSLGPGFGVLLAYASYNKFHNNCYQ
;
A
#
# COMPACT_ATOMS: atom_id res chain seq x y z
N TYR A 1 12.01 3.33 -5.17
CA TYR A 1 11.12 2.24 -4.72
C TYR A 1 9.74 2.75 -4.30
N TYR A 2 9.60 3.81 -3.48
CA TYR A 2 8.29 4.35 -3.06
C TYR A 2 7.33 4.65 -4.23
N ASN A 3 7.79 5.34 -5.28
CA ASN A 3 6.97 5.63 -6.45
C ASN A 3 6.54 4.37 -7.21
N THR A 4 7.32 3.28 -7.13
CA THR A 4 6.97 1.99 -7.72
C THR A 4 5.79 1.35 -6.99
N ILE A 5 5.76 1.44 -5.65
CA ILE A 5 4.61 0.97 -4.85
C ILE A 5 3.36 1.78 -5.18
N MET A 6 3.50 3.11 -5.32
CA MET A 6 2.40 3.96 -5.80
C MET A 6 1.94 3.57 -7.22
N ALA A 7 2.86 3.18 -8.10
CA ALA A 7 2.51 2.70 -9.45
C ALA A 7 1.70 1.40 -9.41
N TRP A 8 2.02 0.48 -8.51
CA TRP A 8 1.20 -0.71 -8.27
C TRP A 8 -0.20 -0.32 -7.79
N ALA A 9 -0.31 0.53 -6.77
CA ALA A 9 -1.60 0.99 -6.26
C ALA A 9 -2.43 1.73 -7.33
N PHE A 10 -1.79 2.55 -8.16
CA PHE A 10 -2.44 3.22 -9.28
C PHE A 10 -2.92 2.23 -10.34
N TYR A 11 -2.12 1.20 -10.64
CA TYR A 11 -2.54 0.11 -11.52
C TYR A 11 -3.78 -0.63 -10.98
N TYR A 12 -3.83 -0.90 -9.67
CA TYR A 12 -5.04 -1.44 -9.01
C TYR A 12 -6.24 -0.49 -9.12
N LEU A 13 -6.03 0.82 -8.94
CA LEU A 13 -7.08 1.83 -9.06
C LEU A 13 -7.69 1.81 -10.48
N VAL A 14 -6.86 1.83 -11.52
CA VAL A 14 -7.35 1.78 -12.91
C VAL A 14 -8.04 0.44 -13.20
N SER A 15 -7.49 -0.67 -12.70
CA SER A 15 -8.06 -2.01 -12.87
C SER A 15 -9.39 -2.18 -12.13
N SER A 16 -9.66 -1.36 -11.11
CA SER A 16 -10.90 -1.38 -10.34
C SER A 16 -12.10 -0.72 -11.03
N PHE A 17 -11.90 -0.04 -12.17
CA PHE A 17 -12.98 0.56 -12.98
C PHE A 17 -13.70 -0.46 -13.87
N THR A 18 -13.82 -1.69 -13.39
CA THR A 18 -14.50 -2.81 -14.03
C THR A 18 -15.70 -3.22 -13.18
N THR A 19 -16.75 -3.74 -13.81
CA THR A 19 -17.96 -4.19 -13.09
C THR A 19 -17.69 -5.40 -12.20
N GLN A 20 -16.85 -6.32 -12.68
CA GLN A 20 -16.29 -7.41 -11.90
C GLN A 20 -14.80 -7.19 -11.72
N LEU A 21 -14.34 -7.18 -10.46
CA LEU A 21 -12.95 -6.92 -10.14
C LEU A 21 -12.06 -8.08 -10.66
N PRO A 22 -10.89 -7.78 -11.24
CA PRO A 22 -10.08 -8.80 -11.91
C PRO A 22 -9.46 -9.82 -10.94
N TRP A 23 -9.44 -9.52 -9.64
CA TRP A 23 -8.96 -10.42 -8.59
C TRP A 23 -10.07 -11.22 -7.88
N THR A 24 -11.32 -11.20 -8.38
CA THR A 24 -12.41 -11.99 -7.79
C THR A 24 -12.61 -13.35 -8.45
N SER A 25 -12.12 -13.56 -9.67
CA SER A 25 -12.34 -14.80 -10.42
C SER A 25 -11.05 -15.44 -10.93
N CYS A 26 -11.09 -16.77 -11.11
CA CYS A 26 -9.99 -17.54 -11.67
C CYS A 26 -10.02 -17.65 -13.21
N THR A 27 -10.92 -16.96 -13.91
CA THR A 27 -11.13 -17.10 -15.37
C THR A 27 -10.27 -16.19 -16.26
N ASN A 28 -9.23 -15.56 -15.70
CA ASN A 28 -8.42 -14.58 -16.41
C ASN A 28 -7.20 -15.21 -17.12
N ALA A 29 -6.68 -14.52 -18.13
CA ALA A 29 -5.57 -15.00 -18.95
C ALA A 29 -4.23 -15.17 -18.20
N TRP A 30 -4.06 -14.49 -17.07
CA TRP A 30 -2.85 -14.60 -16.24
C TRP A 30 -2.91 -15.74 -15.22
N ASN A 31 -4.09 -16.33 -15.02
CA ASN A 31 -4.29 -17.32 -13.97
C ASN A 31 -3.74 -18.70 -14.37
N THR A 32 -3.38 -19.51 -13.37
CA THR A 32 -2.94 -20.89 -13.59
C THR A 32 -3.98 -21.92 -13.16
N GLY A 33 -3.71 -23.20 -13.45
CA GLY A 33 -4.52 -24.32 -12.96
C GLY A 33 -4.54 -24.46 -11.43
N ASN A 34 -3.67 -23.74 -10.72
CA ASN A 34 -3.61 -23.73 -9.26
C ASN A 34 -4.52 -22.66 -8.63
N CYS A 35 -5.15 -21.80 -9.43
CA CYS A 35 -6.07 -20.78 -8.94
C CYS A 35 -7.34 -21.42 -8.38
N THR A 36 -7.62 -21.17 -7.11
CA THR A 36 -8.82 -21.65 -6.43
C THR A 36 -9.67 -20.48 -5.94
N ASP A 37 -10.88 -20.35 -6.47
CA ASP A 37 -11.84 -19.32 -6.08
C ASP A 37 -12.66 -19.77 -4.87
N TYR A 38 -12.61 -18.98 -3.79
CA TYR A 38 -13.29 -19.21 -2.53
C TYR A 38 -14.81 -19.09 -2.60
N PHE A 39 -15.35 -18.26 -3.50
CA PHE A 39 -16.78 -17.94 -3.54
C PHE A 39 -17.58 -18.86 -4.45
N SER A 40 -16.90 -19.65 -5.30
CA SER A 40 -17.56 -20.41 -6.36
C SER A 40 -18.01 -21.81 -5.92
N LYS A 41 -17.37 -22.43 -4.91
CA LYS A 41 -17.65 -23.82 -4.50
C LYS A 41 -17.51 -23.99 -2.99
N ASP A 42 -18.51 -24.61 -2.36
CA ASP A 42 -18.52 -24.87 -0.91
C ASP A 42 -17.54 -25.99 -0.49
N ASN A 43 -17.18 -26.90 -1.40
CA ASN A 43 -16.26 -28.02 -1.16
C ASN A 43 -14.92 -27.81 -1.88
N VAL A 44 -14.13 -26.84 -1.43
CA VAL A 44 -12.77 -26.60 -1.94
C VAL A 44 -11.74 -27.09 -0.93
N SER A 45 -10.98 -28.12 -1.29
CA SER A 45 -9.81 -28.54 -0.53
C SER A 45 -8.60 -27.72 -0.94
N TRP A 46 -8.01 -26.99 0.01
CA TRP A 46 -6.77 -26.27 -0.20
C TRP A 46 -5.59 -27.22 -0.22
N SER A 47 -4.83 -27.18 -1.32
CA SER A 47 -3.55 -27.88 -1.42
C SER A 47 -2.40 -26.93 -1.10
N LEU A 48 -1.20 -27.47 -0.86
CA LEU A 48 0.01 -26.67 -0.66
C LEU A 48 0.32 -25.73 -1.84
N HIS A 49 -0.15 -26.07 -3.04
CA HIS A 49 0.11 -25.32 -4.26
C HIS A 49 -1.08 -24.46 -4.71
N SER A 50 -2.19 -24.46 -3.96
CA SER A 50 -3.37 -23.66 -4.28
C SER A 50 -3.09 -22.18 -4.02
N ILE A 51 -3.50 -21.32 -4.96
CA ILE A 51 -3.25 -19.87 -4.92
C ILE A 51 -4.57 -19.14 -5.07
N SER A 52 -4.75 -18.05 -4.33
CA SER A 52 -5.96 -17.21 -4.44
C SER A 52 -5.96 -16.37 -5.73
N PRO A 53 -7.14 -16.02 -6.29
CA PRO A 53 -7.19 -15.14 -7.47
C PRO A 53 -6.56 -13.76 -7.22
N ALA A 54 -6.61 -13.25 -5.99
CA ALA A 54 -5.96 -11.99 -5.62
C ALA A 54 -4.43 -12.09 -5.57
N GLU A 55 -3.91 -13.20 -5.08
CA GLU A 55 -2.48 -13.48 -5.09
C GLU A 55 -1.95 -13.71 -6.51
N GLU A 56 -2.66 -14.45 -7.35
CA GLU A 56 -2.28 -14.62 -8.76
C GLU A 56 -2.35 -13.29 -9.52
N PHE A 57 -3.35 -12.46 -9.26
CA PHE A 57 -3.42 -11.12 -9.86
C PHE A 57 -2.20 -10.28 -9.46
N TYR A 58 -1.84 -10.23 -8.18
CA TYR A 58 -0.67 -9.47 -7.74
C TYR A 58 0.64 -10.01 -8.33
N THR A 59 0.87 -11.31 -8.22
CA THR A 59 2.14 -11.94 -8.60
C THR A 59 2.33 -12.06 -10.11
N ARG A 60 1.28 -12.46 -10.84
CA ARG A 60 1.38 -12.77 -12.28
C ARG A 60 0.99 -11.59 -13.16
N GLN A 61 0.00 -10.80 -12.79
CA GLN A 61 -0.47 -9.69 -13.62
C GLN A 61 0.21 -8.36 -13.28
N VAL A 62 0.19 -7.95 -12.00
CA VAL A 62 0.75 -6.65 -11.57
C VAL A 62 2.27 -6.68 -11.57
N LEU A 63 2.87 -7.60 -10.80
CA LEU A 63 4.32 -7.71 -10.66
C LEU A 63 4.99 -8.43 -11.84
N GLN A 64 4.30 -9.39 -12.45
CA GLN A 64 4.86 -10.31 -13.44
C GLN A 64 6.11 -11.05 -12.93
N VAL A 65 6.15 -11.35 -11.63
CA VAL A 65 7.33 -11.94 -10.95
C VAL A 65 7.67 -13.33 -11.47
N HIS A 66 6.69 -14.06 -12.00
CA HIS A 66 6.92 -15.36 -12.64
C HIS A 66 7.85 -15.31 -13.88
N ARG A 67 8.17 -14.11 -14.40
CA ARG A 67 9.12 -13.91 -15.50
C ARG A 67 10.57 -13.77 -15.03
N SER A 68 10.79 -13.52 -13.74
CA SER A 68 12.13 -13.45 -13.16
C SER A 68 12.49 -14.77 -12.47
N LYS A 69 13.79 -15.11 -12.46
CA LYS A 69 14.29 -16.32 -11.78
C LYS A 69 14.95 -16.02 -10.44
N GLY A 70 15.12 -14.74 -10.11
CA GLY A 70 15.76 -14.29 -8.88
C GLY A 70 16.30 -12.87 -9.03
N LEU A 71 17.21 -12.47 -8.14
CA LEU A 71 17.87 -11.17 -8.20
C LEU A 71 18.85 -11.07 -9.37
N ASP A 72 19.43 -12.19 -9.79
CA ASP A 72 20.38 -12.27 -10.90
C ASP A 72 19.72 -12.12 -12.28
N ASP A 73 18.44 -12.46 -12.38
CA ASP A 73 17.62 -12.35 -13.60
C ASP A 73 16.25 -11.77 -13.25
N LEU A 74 16.18 -10.44 -13.30
CA LEU A 74 14.99 -9.66 -13.00
C LEU A 74 13.93 -9.71 -14.12
N GLY A 75 14.24 -10.33 -15.27
CA GLY A 75 13.37 -10.33 -16.43
C GLY A 75 13.25 -8.96 -17.12
N GLY A 76 12.16 -8.77 -17.86
CA GLY A 76 11.89 -7.54 -18.62
C GLY A 76 11.11 -6.48 -17.82
N ILE A 77 11.08 -5.25 -18.36
CA ILE A 77 10.33 -4.13 -17.76
C ILE A 77 8.84 -4.25 -18.11
N SER A 78 7.96 -4.22 -17.10
CA SER A 78 6.51 -4.16 -17.29
C SER A 78 6.08 -2.79 -17.81
N TRP A 79 5.65 -2.72 -19.07
CA TRP A 79 5.30 -1.46 -19.72
C TRP A 79 4.10 -0.75 -19.06
N GLN A 80 3.14 -1.52 -18.52
CA GLN A 80 1.99 -0.97 -17.82
C GLN A 80 2.42 -0.20 -16.57
N LEU A 81 3.34 -0.78 -15.80
CA LEU A 81 3.90 -0.13 -14.62
C LEU A 81 4.77 1.07 -15.00
N THR A 82 5.50 1.00 -16.11
CA THR A 82 6.28 2.14 -16.63
C THR A 82 5.37 3.34 -16.93
N LEU A 83 4.21 3.13 -17.57
CA LEU A 83 3.25 4.20 -17.81
C LEU A 83 2.66 4.76 -16.51
N CYS A 84 2.28 3.90 -15.57
CA CYS A 84 1.80 4.32 -14.25
C CYS A 84 2.86 5.17 -13.52
N LEU A 85 4.11 4.74 -13.58
CA LEU A 85 5.23 5.43 -12.96
C LEU A 85 5.51 6.79 -13.62
N LEU A 86 5.47 6.85 -14.96
CA LEU A 86 5.61 8.09 -15.72
C LEU A 86 4.53 9.11 -15.35
N LEU A 87 3.28 8.66 -15.20
CA LEU A 87 2.19 9.51 -14.75
C LEU A 87 2.42 10.03 -13.31
N ILE A 88 2.85 9.16 -12.38
CA ILE A 88 3.16 9.55 -11.00
C ILE A 88 4.27 10.61 -10.97
N PHE A 89 5.35 10.41 -11.71
CA PHE A 89 6.42 11.41 -11.78
C PHE A 89 5.94 12.73 -12.38
N THR A 90 5.05 12.68 -13.38
CA THR A 90 4.44 13.88 -13.97
C THR A 90 3.61 14.64 -12.93
N ILE A 91 2.79 13.94 -12.13
CA ILE A 91 1.99 14.54 -11.05
C ILE A 91 2.89 15.15 -9.97
N VAL A 92 3.93 14.41 -9.53
CA VAL A 92 4.89 14.88 -8.52
C VAL A 92 5.63 16.11 -9.03
N TYR A 93 6.08 16.10 -10.30
CA TYR A 93 6.73 17.24 -10.93
C TYR A 93 5.85 18.49 -10.88
N PHE A 94 4.60 18.41 -11.36
CA PHE A 94 3.70 19.57 -11.35
C PHE A 94 3.30 20.02 -9.94
N SER A 95 3.30 19.12 -8.96
CA SER A 95 3.01 19.43 -7.55
C SER A 95 4.14 20.27 -6.92
N ILE A 96 5.39 20.00 -7.29
CA ILE A 96 6.58 20.61 -6.68
C ILE A 96 7.14 21.78 -7.51
N TRP A 97 6.95 21.80 -8.83
CA TRP A 97 7.66 22.72 -9.74
C TRP A 97 7.53 24.21 -9.39
N LYS A 98 6.37 24.65 -8.90
CA LYS A 98 6.16 26.05 -8.47
C LYS A 98 6.48 26.29 -6.98
N GLY A 99 7.20 25.37 -6.35
CA GLY A 99 7.70 25.45 -4.98
C GLY A 99 6.64 25.17 -3.91
N VAL A 100 6.95 25.60 -2.68
CA VAL A 100 6.15 25.30 -1.48
C VAL A 100 4.73 25.88 -1.53
N LYS A 101 4.49 26.93 -2.31
CA LYS A 101 3.15 27.53 -2.47
C LYS A 101 2.19 26.61 -3.22
N THR A 102 2.64 25.89 -4.25
CA THR A 102 1.80 24.91 -4.96
C THR A 102 1.74 23.60 -4.23
N SER A 103 2.88 23.13 -3.70
CA SER A 103 2.93 21.91 -2.90
C SER A 103 1.96 21.99 -1.72
N GLY A 104 1.92 23.13 -1.00
CA GLY A 104 0.97 23.35 0.10
C GLY A 104 -0.49 23.22 -0.33
N LYS A 105 -0.87 23.70 -1.53
CA LYS A 105 -2.24 23.54 -2.06
C LYS A 105 -2.58 22.09 -2.41
N VAL A 106 -1.63 21.33 -2.95
CA VAL A 106 -1.83 19.91 -3.26
C VAL A 106 -1.97 19.10 -1.96
N VAL A 107 -1.17 19.43 -0.94
CA VAL A 107 -1.19 18.77 0.38
C VAL A 107 -2.55 18.88 1.08
N TRP A 108 -3.30 19.96 0.87
CA TRP A 108 -4.67 20.07 1.39
C TRP A 108 -5.56 18.90 0.99
N VAL A 109 -5.39 18.33 -0.21
CA VAL A 109 -6.13 17.15 -0.66
C VAL A 109 -5.39 15.88 -0.26
N THR A 110 -4.10 15.77 -0.55
CA THR A 110 -3.36 14.50 -0.38
C THR A 110 -3.17 14.10 1.08
N ALA A 111 -3.16 15.05 2.03
CA ALA A 111 -3.08 14.76 3.45
C ALA A 111 -4.45 14.54 4.11
N THR A 112 -5.53 15.15 3.61
CA THR A 112 -6.87 15.02 4.23
C THR A 112 -7.65 13.83 3.69
N PHE A 113 -7.55 13.55 2.39
CA PHE A 113 -8.29 12.46 1.74
C PHE A 113 -8.06 11.07 2.37
N PRO A 114 -6.83 10.68 2.78
CA PRO A 114 -6.62 9.42 3.48
C PRO A 114 -7.47 9.26 4.74
N TYR A 115 -7.69 10.31 5.52
CA TYR A 115 -8.54 10.24 6.72
C TYR A 115 -10.00 9.98 6.38
N ILE A 116 -10.50 10.58 5.28
CA ILE A 116 -11.87 10.34 4.79
C ILE A 116 -12.02 8.86 4.40
N ILE A 117 -11.06 8.33 3.64
CA ILE A 117 -11.09 6.92 3.21
C ILE A 117 -10.96 5.98 4.41
N LEU A 118 -10.05 6.25 5.34
CA LEU A 118 -9.91 5.47 6.57
C LEU A 118 -11.19 5.47 7.40
N PHE A 119 -11.88 6.60 7.49
CA PHE A 119 -13.17 6.67 8.17
C PHE A 119 -14.25 5.82 7.49
N ILE A 120 -14.36 5.90 6.16
CA ILE A 120 -15.30 5.06 5.39
C ILE A 120 -14.98 3.57 5.58
N LEU A 121 -13.70 3.20 5.50
CA LEU A 121 -13.24 1.82 5.72
C LEU A 121 -13.45 1.37 7.15
N LEU A 122 -13.31 2.25 8.15
CA LEU A 122 -13.59 1.95 9.55
C LEU A 122 -15.08 1.65 9.76
N VAL A 123 -15.98 2.51 9.27
CA VAL A 123 -17.43 2.30 9.36
C VAL A 123 -17.83 1.02 8.63
N ARG A 124 -17.31 0.79 7.42
CA ARG A 124 -17.58 -0.43 6.66
C ARG A 124 -17.03 -1.66 7.37
N GLY A 125 -15.81 -1.60 7.88
CA GLY A 125 -15.15 -2.70 8.61
C GLY A 125 -15.88 -3.05 9.89
N ALA A 126 -16.32 -2.05 10.66
CA ALA A 126 -17.05 -2.25 11.92
C ALA A 126 -18.44 -2.86 11.71
N THR A 127 -19.07 -2.64 10.56
CA THR A 127 -20.40 -3.20 10.23
C THR A 127 -20.34 -4.61 9.62
N LEU A 128 -19.16 -5.14 9.32
CA LEU A 128 -19.02 -6.50 8.77
C LEU A 128 -19.23 -7.58 9.85
N PRO A 129 -19.89 -8.71 9.51
CA PRO A 129 -20.09 -9.80 10.44
C PRO A 129 -18.75 -10.40 10.86
N GLY A 130 -18.55 -10.59 12.16
CA GLY A 130 -17.32 -11.17 12.72
C GLY A 130 -16.13 -10.21 12.85
N ALA A 131 -16.29 -8.91 12.57
CA ALA A 131 -15.22 -7.91 12.69
C ALA A 131 -14.54 -7.88 14.09
N TRP A 132 -15.30 -8.18 15.15
CA TRP A 132 -14.79 -8.23 16.52
C TRP A 132 -13.61 -9.19 16.72
N ARG A 133 -13.52 -10.28 15.94
CA ARG A 133 -12.43 -11.27 16.05
C ARG A 133 -11.08 -10.65 15.67
N GLY A 134 -11.07 -9.82 14.63
CA GLY A 134 -9.87 -9.09 14.19
C GLY A 134 -9.45 -8.05 15.21
N VAL A 135 -10.41 -7.30 15.78
CA VAL A 135 -10.14 -6.31 16.83
C VAL A 135 -9.57 -6.97 18.09
N LEU A 136 -10.14 -8.10 18.50
CA LEU A 136 -9.63 -8.86 19.65
C LEU A 136 -8.21 -9.36 19.39
N TYR A 137 -7.93 -9.91 18.21
CA TYR A 137 -6.58 -10.35 17.86
C TYR A 137 -5.57 -9.19 17.87
N TYR A 138 -5.94 -8.02 17.35
CA TYR A 138 -5.07 -6.84 17.29
C TYR A 138 -4.76 -6.25 18.67
N LEU A 139 -5.76 -6.19 19.57
CA LEU A 139 -5.63 -5.51 20.87
C LEU A 139 -5.32 -6.43 22.04
N LYS A 140 -5.39 -7.76 21.87
CA LYS A 140 -5.10 -8.71 22.96
C LYS A 140 -3.62 -8.60 23.35
N PRO A 141 -3.30 -8.13 24.57
CA PRO A 141 -1.91 -7.96 24.98
C PRO A 141 -1.25 -9.30 25.29
N ASP A 142 -0.02 -9.47 24.84
CA ASP A 142 0.87 -10.55 25.26
C ASP A 142 2.08 -9.96 26.00
N TRP A 143 1.98 -9.91 27.32
CA TRP A 143 2.98 -9.28 28.18
C TRP A 143 4.33 -10.01 28.17
N GLN A 144 4.37 -11.30 27.83
CA GLN A 144 5.62 -12.04 27.75
C GLN A 144 6.51 -11.53 26.60
N LYS A 145 5.89 -11.03 25.52
CA LYS A 145 6.62 -10.45 24.39
C LYS A 145 7.39 -9.19 24.74
N LEU A 146 6.91 -8.39 25.71
CA LEU A 146 7.60 -7.16 26.11
C LEU A 146 8.97 -7.41 26.78
N LEU A 147 9.21 -8.63 27.27
CA LEU A 147 10.51 -9.02 27.82
C LEU A 147 11.57 -9.23 26.73
N ALA A 148 11.15 -9.45 25.48
CA ALA A 148 12.06 -9.62 24.36
C ALA A 148 12.59 -8.26 23.88
N THR A 149 13.91 -8.13 23.76
CA THR A 149 14.56 -6.90 23.28
C THR A 149 14.14 -6.52 21.86
N GLU A 150 13.85 -7.52 21.01
CA GLU A 150 13.39 -7.32 19.63
C GLU A 150 12.18 -6.38 19.54
N VAL A 151 11.20 -6.51 20.45
CA VAL A 151 9.99 -5.67 20.46
C VAL A 151 10.33 -4.19 20.66
N TRP A 152 11.34 -3.89 21.47
CA TRP A 152 11.79 -2.51 21.73
C TRP A 152 12.59 -1.95 20.56
N VAL A 153 13.41 -2.76 19.92
CA VAL A 153 14.14 -2.38 18.70
C VAL A 153 13.13 -2.07 17.58
N ASP A 154 12.14 -2.93 17.39
CA ASP A 154 11.08 -2.73 16.40
C ASP A 154 10.23 -1.49 16.71
N ALA A 155 9.87 -1.26 17.98
CA ALA A 155 9.14 -0.08 18.40
C ALA A 155 9.93 1.22 18.16
N ALA A 156 11.24 1.22 18.47
CA ALA A 156 12.12 2.35 18.23
C ALA A 156 12.31 2.62 16.72
N ALA A 157 12.50 1.56 15.92
CA ALA A 157 12.59 1.68 14.47
C ALA A 157 11.27 2.23 13.89
N GLN A 158 10.13 1.71 14.34
CA GLN A 158 8.81 2.14 13.88
C GLN A 158 8.56 3.63 14.14
N ILE A 159 8.81 4.13 15.36
CA ILE A 159 8.60 5.55 15.66
C ILE A 159 9.60 6.45 14.90
N PHE A 160 10.85 6.02 14.75
CA PHE A 160 11.86 6.75 14.02
C PHE A 160 11.51 6.89 12.53
N PHE A 161 11.19 5.79 11.85
CA PHE A 161 10.84 5.81 10.43
C PHE A 161 9.45 6.40 10.15
N SER A 162 8.51 6.32 11.10
CA SER A 162 7.20 6.95 10.97
C SER A 162 7.27 8.47 11.08
N LEU A 163 8.14 9.03 11.93
CA LEU A 163 8.31 10.48 12.08
C LEU A 163 9.33 11.05 11.07
N GLY A 164 10.35 10.29 10.71
CA GLY A 164 11.41 10.69 9.81
C GLY A 164 12.25 11.90 10.29
N PRO A 165 12.70 11.97 11.56
CA PRO A 165 13.62 13.02 11.99
C PRO A 165 14.99 12.84 11.32
N GLY A 166 15.72 13.94 11.11
CA GLY A 166 17.09 13.91 10.57
C GLY A 166 17.22 13.71 9.05
N PHE A 167 16.14 13.43 8.31
CA PHE A 167 16.18 13.28 6.85
C PHE A 167 16.20 14.61 6.06
N GLY A 168 16.24 15.76 6.74
CA GLY A 168 16.29 17.10 6.11
C GLY A 168 14.96 17.63 5.57
N VAL A 169 13.93 16.78 5.40
CA VAL A 169 12.59 17.21 4.93
C VAL A 169 11.94 18.20 5.90
N LEU A 170 11.93 17.87 7.19
CA LEU A 170 11.39 18.75 8.24
C LEU A 170 12.18 20.07 8.34
N LEU A 171 13.50 20.03 8.13
CA LEU A 171 14.35 21.22 8.10
C LEU A 171 14.00 22.13 6.93
N ALA A 172 13.84 21.56 5.72
CA ALA A 172 13.44 22.31 4.55
C ALA A 172 12.05 22.94 4.73
N TYR A 173 11.08 22.21 5.29
CA TYR A 173 9.75 22.76 5.58
C TYR A 173 9.80 23.89 6.62
N ALA A 174 10.57 23.71 7.69
CA ALA A 174 10.76 24.73 8.72
C ALA A 174 11.42 26.01 8.18
N SER A 175 12.33 25.90 7.21
CA SER A 175 13.02 27.07 6.63
C SER A 175 12.11 28.06 5.89
N TYR A 176 10.92 27.64 5.48
CA TYR A 176 9.92 28.51 4.83
C TYR A 176 8.91 29.11 5.82
N ASN A 177 9.05 28.82 7.12
CA ASN A 177 8.15 29.33 8.15
C ASN A 177 8.57 30.73 8.64
N LYS A 178 7.65 31.44 9.30
CA LYS A 178 7.95 32.73 9.92
C LYS A 178 8.90 32.54 11.10
N PHE A 179 9.82 33.49 11.28
CA PHE A 179 10.79 33.47 12.38
C PHE A 179 10.14 33.45 13.76
N HIS A 180 9.03 34.17 13.93
CA HIS A 180 8.26 34.22 15.19
C HIS A 180 7.06 33.26 15.22
N ASN A 181 7.14 32.11 14.54
CA ASN A 181 6.12 31.08 14.64
C ASN A 181 6.39 30.14 15.82
N ASN A 182 5.37 29.83 16.63
CA ASN A 182 5.50 28.79 17.65
C ASN A 182 5.62 27.42 16.95
N CYS A 183 6.81 26.83 16.94
CA CYS A 183 7.09 25.53 16.33
C CYS A 183 7.00 24.35 17.31
N TYR A 184 6.77 24.62 18.59
CA TYR A 184 6.65 23.59 19.63
C TYR A 184 5.25 22.97 19.71
N GLN A 185 4.22 23.74 19.32
CA GLN A 185 2.81 23.34 19.31
C GLN A 185 2.43 22.70 17.97
#